data_AF-A0A8T4ZK14-F1
#
_entry.id   AF-A0A8T4ZK14-F1
#
_cell.length_a   1.000
_cell.length_b   1.000
_cell.length_c   1.000
_cell.angle_alpha   90.00
_cell.angle_beta   90.00
_cell.angle_gamma   90.00
#
_symmetry.space_group_name_H-M   'P 1'
#
loop_
_entity.id
_entity.type
_entity.pdbx_description
1 polymer ?
#
loop_
_entity_poly.entity_id
_entity_poly.type
_entity_poly.pdbx_seq_one_letter_code
_entity_poly.pdbx_strand_id
1 'polypeptide(L)'
;MSQSLDEKSQRLGQMLAQIRNALQGATEAIDAYTNFLGKPMEPTSFVKEETFTILKFELAKSERLGEYEVALKSSNLPDKWSHAYNILRQNNAVINSRYSGPNYRFSYWLYGENRIYRQRLKAQG
;
A
#
# COMPACT_ATOMS: atom_id res chain seq x y z
N MET A 1 -50.41 -34.77 -7.24
CA MET A 1 -49.23 -34.85 -6.35
C MET A 1 -47.91 -34.52 -7.09
N SER A 2 -47.83 -34.66 -8.42
CA SER A 2 -46.62 -34.38 -9.21
C SER A 2 -46.21 -32.90 -9.33
N GLN A 3 -47.17 -31.96 -9.43
CA GLN A 3 -46.86 -30.53 -9.61
C GLN A 3 -46.04 -29.90 -8.47
N SER A 4 -46.24 -30.36 -7.22
CA SER A 4 -45.50 -29.86 -6.04
C SER A 4 -44.02 -30.28 -6.04
N LEU A 5 -43.68 -31.39 -6.70
CA LEU A 5 -42.29 -31.88 -6.75
C LEU A 5 -41.47 -31.07 -7.77
N ASP A 6 -42.10 -30.69 -8.88
CA ASP A 6 -41.48 -29.90 -9.95
C ASP A 6 -41.18 -28.47 -9.48
N GLU A 7 -42.11 -27.82 -8.78
CA GLU A 7 -41.91 -26.47 -8.23
C GLU A 7 -40.79 -26.41 -7.19
N LYS A 8 -40.67 -27.44 -6.33
CA LYS A 8 -39.58 -27.55 -5.34
C LYS A 8 -38.23 -27.74 -6.03
N SER A 9 -38.19 -28.53 -7.10
CA SER A 9 -36.97 -28.77 -7.87
C SER A 9 -36.51 -27.50 -8.61
N GLN A 10 -37.46 -26.74 -9.17
CA GLN A 10 -37.17 -25.45 -9.80
C GLN A 10 -36.66 -24.42 -8.80
N ARG A 11 -37.27 -24.32 -7.61
CA ARG A 11 -36.81 -23.43 -6.53
C ARG A 11 -35.40 -23.79 -6.06
N LEU A 12 -35.10 -25.09 -5.91
CA LEU A 12 -33.76 -25.55 -5.57
C LEU A 12 -32.75 -25.17 -6.65
N GLY A 13 -33.09 -25.35 -7.93
CA GLY A 13 -32.24 -24.94 -9.05
C GLY A 13 -31.94 -23.44 -9.07
N GLN A 14 -32.94 -22.59 -8.80
CA GLN A 14 -32.76 -21.14 -8.72
C GLN A 14 -31.88 -20.73 -7.53
N MET A 15 -32.07 -21.37 -6.37
CA MET A 15 -31.24 -21.11 -5.19
C MET A 15 -29.77 -21.49 -5.43
N LEU A 16 -29.52 -22.64 -6.06
CA LEU A 16 -28.16 -23.07 -6.40
C LEU A 16 -27.50 -22.13 -7.42
N ALA A 17 -28.26 -21.63 -8.39
CA ALA A 17 -27.76 -20.64 -9.35
C ALA A 17 -27.38 -19.31 -8.67
N GLN A 18 -28.18 -18.84 -7.72
CA GLN A 18 -27.88 -17.63 -6.94
C GLN A 18 -26.63 -17.80 -6.08
N ILE A 19 -26.46 -18.95 -5.42
CA ILE A 19 -25.24 -19.25 -4.64
C ILE A 19 -24.01 -19.25 -5.55
N ARG A 20 -24.10 -19.91 -6.71
CA ARG A 20 -23.00 -19.93 -7.68
C ARG A 20 -22.60 -18.51 -8.11
N ASN A 21 -23.58 -17.67 -8.47
CA ASN A 21 -23.32 -16.30 -8.92
C ASN A 21 -22.68 -15.46 -7.81
N ALA A 22 -23.13 -15.61 -6.56
CA ALA A 22 -22.56 -14.89 -5.41
C ALA A 22 -21.10 -15.31 -5.15
N LEU A 23 -20.80 -16.61 -5.21
CA LEU A 23 -19.43 -17.12 -5.06
C LEU A 23 -18.53 -16.66 -6.21
N GLN A 24 -19.05 -16.62 -7.43
CA GLN A 24 -18.29 -16.15 -8.59
C GLN A 24 -17.95 -14.67 -8.46
N GLY A 25 -18.87 -13.83 -8.00
CA GLY A 25 -18.59 -12.42 -7.71
C GLY A 25 -17.54 -12.23 -6.61
N ALA A 26 -17.51 -13.10 -5.59
CA ALA A 26 -16.47 -13.07 -4.56
C ALA A 26 -15.08 -13.43 -5.12
N THR A 27 -15.00 -14.46 -5.97
CA THR A 27 -13.75 -14.85 -6.64
C THR A 27 -13.25 -13.73 -7.55
N GLU A 28 -14.12 -13.12 -8.35
CA GLU A 28 -13.76 -11.99 -9.22
C GLU A 28 -13.23 -10.78 -8.43
N ALA A 29 -13.80 -10.49 -7.25
CA ALA A 29 -13.30 -9.44 -6.37
C ALA A 29 -11.93 -9.76 -5.76
N ILE A 30 -11.70 -11.02 -5.38
CA ILE A 30 -10.41 -11.51 -4.86
C ILE A 30 -9.35 -11.45 -5.96
N ASP A 31 -9.69 -11.86 -7.19
CA ASP A 31 -8.78 -11.81 -8.33
C ASP A 31 -8.47 -10.37 -8.73
N ALA A 32 -9.46 -9.47 -8.72
CA ALA A 32 -9.25 -8.04 -8.96
C ALA A 32 -8.31 -7.43 -7.92
N TYR A 33 -8.50 -7.76 -6.63
CA TYR A 33 -7.63 -7.30 -5.55
C TYR A 33 -6.22 -7.90 -5.65
N THR A 34 -6.09 -9.18 -5.97
CA THR A 34 -4.80 -9.86 -6.14
C THR A 34 -4.04 -9.31 -7.35
N ASN A 35 -4.74 -9.04 -8.45
CA ASN A 35 -4.19 -8.38 -9.63
C ASN A 35 -3.80 -6.92 -9.34
N PHE A 36 -4.54 -6.21 -8.49
CA PHE A 36 -4.15 -4.89 -8.01
C PHE A 36 -2.87 -4.94 -7.18
N LEU A 37 -2.72 -5.93 -6.30
CA LEU A 37 -1.49 -6.14 -5.52
C LEU A 37 -0.30 -6.61 -6.37
N GLY A 38 -0.56 -7.36 -7.46
CA GLY A 38 0.47 -7.94 -8.33
C GLY A 38 0.95 -7.03 -9.46
N LYS A 39 0.23 -5.94 -9.76
CA LYS A 39 0.71 -4.95 -10.73
C LYS A 39 1.71 -4.01 -10.05
N PRO A 40 2.91 -3.79 -10.63
CA PRO A 40 3.70 -2.64 -10.26
C PRO A 40 2.81 -1.42 -10.50
N MET A 41 2.46 -0.68 -9.44
CA MET A 41 1.90 0.64 -9.62
C MET A 41 3.00 1.45 -10.31
N GLU A 42 2.89 1.61 -11.64
CA GLU A 42 3.52 2.72 -12.33
C GLU A 42 3.26 3.96 -11.47
N PRO A 43 4.30 4.67 -10.98
CA PRO A 43 4.10 5.73 -10.01
C PRO A 43 3.20 6.81 -10.62
N THR A 44 1.92 6.72 -10.30
CA THR A 44 0.91 7.74 -10.57
C THR A 44 1.41 8.99 -9.88
N SER A 45 1.94 9.95 -10.64
CA SER A 45 2.40 11.28 -10.20
C SER A 45 3.01 11.31 -8.79
N PHE A 46 4.35 11.36 -8.69
CA PHE A 46 5.02 11.56 -7.40
C PHE A 46 4.33 12.68 -6.60
N VAL A 47 3.99 12.40 -5.34
CA VAL A 47 3.41 13.41 -4.47
C VAL A 47 4.38 14.57 -4.25
N LYS A 48 3.95 15.67 -3.64
CA LYS A 48 4.91 16.70 -3.21
C LYS A 48 5.76 16.17 -2.06
N GLU A 49 7.06 16.48 -2.07
CA GLU A 49 7.98 16.07 -1.00
C GLU A 49 7.58 16.63 0.38
N GLU A 50 6.82 17.73 0.40
CA GLU A 50 6.16 18.32 1.58
C GLU A 50 5.38 17.31 2.42
N THR A 51 4.84 16.27 1.77
CA THR A 51 4.17 15.15 2.42
C THR A 51 5.06 14.44 3.44
N PHE A 52 6.37 14.41 3.18
CA PHE A 52 7.36 13.82 4.06
C PHE A 52 8.07 14.86 4.91
N THR A 53 8.48 16.01 4.36
CA THR A 53 9.28 17.00 5.11
C THR A 53 8.53 17.65 6.27
N ILE A 54 7.19 17.55 6.30
CA ILE A 54 6.36 17.96 7.45
C ILE A 54 6.59 17.09 8.70
N LEU A 55 7.14 15.89 8.56
CA LEU A 55 7.40 14.99 9.67
C LEU A 55 8.65 15.42 10.47
N LYS A 56 8.65 15.11 11.76
CA LYS A 56 9.79 15.27 12.65
C LYS A 56 10.77 14.13 12.44
N PHE A 57 11.90 14.44 11.84
CA PHE A 57 13.01 13.54 11.57
C PHE A 57 14.16 13.79 12.54
N GLU A 58 14.70 12.73 13.12
CA GLU A 58 15.86 12.76 14.00
C GLU A 58 17.06 12.15 13.30
N LEU A 59 18.23 12.80 13.43
CA LEU A 59 19.47 12.33 12.82
C LEU A 59 19.93 11.03 13.47
N ALA A 60 20.30 10.07 12.64
CA ALA A 60 20.87 8.80 13.04
C ALA A 60 22.07 8.47 12.14
N LYS A 61 22.96 7.62 12.67
CA LYS A 61 24.16 7.19 11.96
C LYS A 61 24.36 5.70 12.13
N SER A 62 24.87 5.05 11.09
CA SER A 62 25.32 3.66 11.16
C SER A 62 26.56 3.49 10.28
N GLU A 63 27.36 2.47 10.56
CA GLU A 63 28.55 2.16 9.76
C GLU A 63 28.17 1.80 8.31
N ARG A 64 27.05 1.10 8.11
CA ARG A 64 26.64 0.61 6.79
C ARG A 64 25.90 1.65 5.94
N LEU A 65 25.03 2.46 6.54
CA LEU A 65 24.21 3.43 5.80
C LEU A 65 24.77 4.86 5.84
N GLY A 66 25.78 5.13 6.66
CA GLY A 66 26.24 6.49 6.94
C GLY A 66 25.19 7.27 7.73
N GLU A 67 25.02 8.55 7.37
CA GLU A 67 24.03 9.44 7.98
C GLU A 67 22.66 9.30 7.30
N TYR A 68 21.63 9.14 8.12
CA TYR A 68 20.24 9.05 7.72
C TYR A 68 19.37 9.69 8.80
N GLU A 69 18.09 9.86 8.53
CA GLU A 69 17.17 10.43 9.52
C GLU A 69 15.94 9.54 9.66
N VAL A 70 15.35 9.53 10.86
CA VAL A 70 14.21 8.66 11.19
C VAL A 70 13.07 9.50 11.77
N ALA A 71 11.87 9.30 11.25
CA ALA A 71 10.63 9.81 11.82
C ALA A 71 9.86 8.67 12.50
N LEU A 72 9.66 8.79 13.82
CA LEU A 72 8.88 7.85 14.62
C LEU A 72 7.39 8.19 14.57
N LYS A 73 6.53 7.16 14.55
CA LYS A 73 5.07 7.33 14.61
C LYS A 73 4.60 8.10 15.84
N SER A 74 5.19 7.79 17.00
CA SER A 74 4.84 8.41 18.29
C SER A 74 5.19 9.89 18.39
N SER A 75 6.17 10.36 17.61
CA SER A 75 6.64 11.76 17.64
C SER A 75 5.92 12.67 16.63
N ASN A 76 5.02 12.12 15.82
CA ASN A 76 4.38 12.81 14.71
C ASN A 76 2.86 12.83 14.82
N LEU A 77 2.20 13.78 14.15
CA LEU A 77 0.74 13.83 14.08
C LEU A 77 0.22 12.57 13.35
N PRO A 78 -0.76 11.83 13.92
CA PRO A 78 -1.23 10.57 13.38
C PRO A 78 -1.63 10.63 11.90
N ASP A 79 -2.37 11.67 11.50
CA ASP A 79 -2.86 11.82 10.13
C ASP A 79 -1.72 12.04 9.13
N LYS A 80 -0.77 12.92 9.47
CA LYS A 80 0.38 13.23 8.61
C LYS A 80 1.30 12.03 8.48
N TRP A 81 1.56 11.35 9.60
CA TRP A 81 2.39 10.16 9.61
C TRP A 81 1.76 9.02 8.80
N SER A 82 0.46 8.76 9.01
CA SER A 82 -0.25 7.67 8.34
C SER A 82 -0.33 7.90 6.84
N HIS A 83 -0.54 9.14 6.40
CA HIS A 83 -0.53 9.49 5.00
C HIS A 83 0.83 9.20 4.33
N ALA A 84 1.92 9.69 4.91
CA ALA A 84 3.27 9.45 4.40
C ALA A 84 3.64 7.95 4.41
N TYR A 85 3.32 7.25 5.50
CA TYR A 85 3.58 5.81 5.64
C TYR A 85 2.83 5.00 4.58
N ASN A 86 1.56 5.32 4.34
CA ASN A 86 0.73 4.62 3.36
C ASN A 86 1.25 4.80 1.93
N ILE A 87 1.74 6.00 1.57
CA ILE A 87 2.37 6.23 0.26
C ILE A 87 3.61 5.35 0.10
N LEU A 88 4.50 5.34 1.09
CA LEU A 88 5.71 4.50 1.03
C LEU A 88 5.36 3.01 0.97
N ARG A 89 4.36 2.57 1.73
CA ARG A 89 3.87 1.19 1.71
C ARG A 89 3.29 0.80 0.34
N GLN A 90 2.44 1.65 -0.25
CA GLN A 90 1.86 1.42 -1.58
C GLN A 90 2.92 1.34 -2.68
N ASN A 91 4.01 2.11 -2.54
CA ASN A 91 5.13 2.11 -3.48
C ASN A 91 6.22 1.07 -3.17
N ASN A 92 5.98 0.14 -2.24
CA ASN A 92 6.96 -0.86 -1.80
C ASN A 92 8.33 -0.25 -1.45
N ALA A 93 8.32 0.93 -0.82
CA ALA A 93 9.52 1.70 -0.57
C ALA A 93 10.35 1.07 0.55
N VAL A 94 11.36 0.29 0.18
CA VAL A 94 12.29 -0.40 1.09
C VAL A 94 13.70 0.13 0.90
N ILE A 95 14.64 -0.26 1.77
CA ILE A 95 16.02 0.26 1.71
C ILE A 95 16.70 0.09 0.34
N ASN A 96 16.37 -0.98 -0.38
CA ASN A 96 16.89 -1.32 -1.70
C ASN A 96 16.08 -0.72 -2.87
N SER A 97 14.88 -0.20 -2.60
CA SER A 97 13.99 0.41 -3.58
C SER A 97 13.33 1.62 -2.93
N ARG A 98 14.10 2.71 -2.82
CA ARG A 98 13.69 3.89 -2.06
C ARG A 98 12.77 4.77 -2.91
N TYR A 99 11.80 5.40 -2.26
CA TYR A 99 10.89 6.34 -2.90
C TYR A 99 11.53 7.73 -2.99
N SER A 100 11.54 8.29 -4.19
CA SER A 100 11.91 9.69 -4.42
C SER A 100 11.35 10.17 -5.76
N GLY A 101 10.80 11.38 -5.77
CA GLY A 101 10.41 12.05 -7.02
C GLY A 101 11.59 12.78 -7.68
N PRO A 102 11.42 13.26 -8.94
CA PRO A 102 12.48 13.86 -9.74
C PRO A 102 13.20 15.04 -9.07
N ASN A 103 12.47 15.85 -8.29
CA ASN A 103 12.99 17.07 -7.66
C ASN A 103 13.12 16.94 -6.13
N TYR A 104 13.11 15.71 -5.61
CA TYR A 104 13.21 15.51 -4.18
C TYR A 104 14.62 15.77 -3.69
N ARG A 105 14.74 16.20 -2.44
CA ARG A 105 16.02 16.34 -1.74
C ARG A 105 16.42 15.05 -1.02
N PHE A 106 15.45 14.21 -0.67
CA PHE A 106 15.67 12.98 0.06
C PHE A 106 15.05 11.77 -0.65
N SER A 107 15.63 10.61 -0.37
CA SER A 107 15.03 9.30 -0.64
C SER A 107 14.41 8.77 0.64
N TYR A 108 13.24 8.14 0.55
CA TYR A 108 12.43 7.69 1.68
C TYR A 108 12.21 6.17 1.62
N TRP A 109 12.19 5.49 2.77
CA TRP A 109 11.89 4.06 2.83
C TRP A 109 11.33 3.64 4.19
N LEU A 110 10.78 2.43 4.23
CA LEU A 110 10.29 1.74 5.41
C LEU A 110 11.25 0.62 5.82
N TYR A 111 11.41 0.44 7.12
CA TYR A 111 12.06 -0.72 7.71
C TYR A 111 11.43 -1.01 9.07
N GLY A 112 10.84 -2.21 9.20
CA GLY A 112 10.01 -2.57 10.35
C GLY A 112 8.73 -1.73 10.46
N GLU A 113 8.19 -1.68 11.67
CA GLU A 113 6.94 -0.97 11.97
C GLU A 113 7.22 0.38 12.66
N ASN A 114 6.33 1.36 12.45
CA ASN A 114 6.32 2.64 13.14
C ASN A 114 7.48 3.61 12.85
N ARG A 115 8.28 3.36 11.80
CA ARG A 115 9.41 4.21 11.40
C ARG A 115 9.37 4.53 9.91
N ILE A 116 9.65 5.80 9.58
CA ILE A 116 9.94 6.25 8.22
C ILE A 116 11.38 6.75 8.21
N TYR A 117 12.16 6.28 7.25
CA TYR A 117 13.55 6.64 7.11
C TYR A 117 13.74 7.56 5.91
N ARG A 118 14.71 8.46 5.99
CA ARG A 118 15.15 9.24 4.84
C ARG A 118 16.68 9.40 4.80
N GLN A 119 17.20 9.63 3.60
CA GLN A 119 18.59 9.98 3.38
C GLN A 119 18.68 10.97 2.22
N ARG A 120 19.53 11.98 2.36
CA ARG A 120 19.73 12.99 1.32
C ARG A 120 20.18 12.32 0.03
N LEU A 121 19.55 12.68 -1.08
CA LEU A 121 19.98 12.24 -2.40
C LEU A 121 21.35 12.86 -2.70
N LYS A 122 22.24 12.08 -3.31
CA LYS A 122 23.49 12.64 -3.84
C LYS A 122 23.10 13.63 -4.94
N ALA A 123 23.74 14.80 -4.96
CA ALA A 123 23.60 15.70 -6.08
C ALA A 123 23.96 14.91 -7.35
N GLN A 124 23.06 14.88 -8.32
CA GLN A 124 23.42 14.42 -9.66
C GLN A 124 24.36 15.49 -10.20
N GLY A 125 25.66 15.18 -10.22
CA GLY A 125 26.70 16.04 -10.77
C GLY A 125 26.65 16.09 -12.28
#